data_AF-A0A0S1YBG9-F1
#
_entry.id   AF-A0A0S1YBG9-F1
#
_cell.length_a   1.000
_cell.length_b   1.000
_cell.length_c   1.000
_cell.angle_alpha   90.00
_cell.angle_beta   90.00
_cell.angle_gamma   90.00
#
_symmetry.space_group_name_H-M   'P 1'
#
loop_
_entity.id
_entity.type
_entity.pdbx_description
1 polymer ?
#
loop_
_entity_poly.entity_id
_entity_poly.type
_entity_poly.pdbx_seq_one_letter_code
_entity_poly.pdbx_strand_id
1 'polypeptide(L)'
;MPTRIFRRLIQLSLVVGLAVSVYWGFFASDRYVSEANVIIRKTDSANLPSPDLVSLLGAGASLSVSRADQLLLRDYLLSLDMLKKLDARLDLRKHFSNSSYDIVSRLWFKDIEFFYRFYLRMVDVEYDEYAGVLRIKVQAYDQDTAYEIARLLVAEGEDYMNELGHQMAEAQIGFLTVQVEKAQERFQQASQALLKYQNEKGLLSPTATAESINAIVASLEGQRAQLQTQLASLPKTLERSHPNILMLRQAIDAVDRQIADEKAKLATPSGSPLNASVEAFQRLQMQVSFTEDLYKSALLGLEKGRNDSLRLLEKVSVLQSPTLPEYPMEPRRVYNIVVTLLIALVVAGTLNLLESIVLDHVD
;
A
#
# COMPACT_ATOMS: atom_id res chain seq x y z
N MET A 1 -23.73 42.01 -53.25
CA MET A 1 -24.47 41.23 -52.23
C MET A 1 -23.67 40.83 -50.98
N PRO A 2 -22.36 40.52 -51.01
CA PRO A 2 -21.66 39.97 -49.83
C PRO A 2 -21.51 40.96 -48.65
N THR A 3 -21.30 42.25 -48.91
CA THR A 3 -21.13 43.29 -47.87
C THR A 3 -22.34 43.47 -46.94
N ARG A 4 -23.56 43.23 -47.44
CA ARG A 4 -24.78 43.28 -46.62
C ARG A 4 -24.85 42.12 -45.63
N ILE A 5 -24.25 40.98 -45.96
CA ILE A 5 -24.21 39.79 -45.08
C ILE A 5 -23.19 40.03 -43.97
N PHE A 6 -21.98 40.47 -44.30
CA PHE A 6 -20.94 40.79 -43.31
C PHE A 6 -21.39 41.87 -42.32
N ARG A 7 -21.98 42.98 -42.80
CA ARG A 7 -22.53 44.02 -41.92
C ARG A 7 -23.61 43.48 -40.96
N ARG A 8 -24.48 42.58 -41.42
CA ARG A 8 -25.50 41.94 -40.57
C ARG A 8 -24.88 41.00 -39.54
N LEU A 9 -23.83 40.25 -39.89
CA LEU A 9 -23.12 39.37 -38.96
C LEU A 9 -22.38 40.15 -37.88
N ILE A 10 -21.75 41.28 -38.24
CA ILE A 10 -21.10 42.20 -37.29
C ILE A 10 -22.14 42.77 -36.32
N GLN A 11 -23.27 43.27 -36.83
CA GLN A 11 -24.36 43.78 -36.00
C GLN A 11 -24.94 42.70 -35.08
N LEU A 12 -25.12 41.48 -35.59
CA LEU A 12 -25.58 40.34 -34.80
C LEU A 12 -24.60 40.03 -33.66
N SER A 13 -23.30 39.98 -33.93
CA SER A 13 -22.26 39.73 -32.92
C SER A 13 -22.31 40.76 -31.78
N LEU A 14 -22.42 42.04 -32.13
CA LEU A 14 -22.49 43.13 -31.14
C LEU A 14 -23.80 43.10 -30.34
N VAL A 15 -24.93 42.82 -30.99
CA VAL A 15 -26.24 42.69 -30.32
C VAL A 15 -26.25 41.49 -29.37
N VAL A 16 -25.69 40.35 -29.78
CA VAL A 16 -25.54 39.17 -28.93
C VAL A 16 -24.62 39.47 -27.75
N GLY A 17 -23.48 40.11 -27.97
CA GLY A 17 -22.58 40.54 -26.90
C GLY A 17 -23.27 41.43 -25.88
N LEU A 18 -24.00 42.45 -26.35
CA LEU A 18 -24.78 43.34 -25.48
C LEU A 18 -25.87 42.59 -24.71
N ALA A 19 -26.61 41.69 -25.37
CA ALA A 19 -27.66 40.90 -24.73
C ALA A 19 -27.10 40.00 -23.63
N VAL A 20 -25.97 39.35 -23.87
CA VAL A 20 -25.28 38.51 -22.86
C VAL A 20 -24.74 39.36 -21.72
N SER A 21 -24.22 40.57 -21.98
CA SER A 21 -23.81 41.50 -20.93
C SER A 21 -24.97 41.96 -20.05
N VAL A 22 -26.12 42.27 -20.65
CA VAL A 22 -27.35 42.62 -19.91
C VAL A 22 -27.82 41.45 -19.05
N TYR A 23 -27.75 40.23 -19.59
CA TYR A 23 -28.06 39.01 -18.85
C TYR A 23 -27.18 38.87 -17.59
N TRP A 24 -25.86 38.95 -17.73
CA TRP A 24 -24.94 38.87 -16.59
C TRP A 24 -25.13 40.02 -15.58
N GLY A 25 -25.51 41.20 -16.05
CA GLY A 25 -25.72 42.37 -15.20
C GLY A 25 -26.98 42.27 -14.33
N PHE A 26 -28.11 41.86 -14.91
CA PHE A 26 -29.43 42.01 -14.29
C PHE A 26 -30.17 40.69 -14.02
N PHE A 27 -29.94 39.65 -14.80
CA PHE A 27 -30.75 38.42 -14.76
C PHE A 27 -30.04 37.23 -14.12
N ALA A 28 -28.70 37.17 -14.19
CA ALA A 28 -27.95 36.08 -13.60
C ALA A 28 -28.14 36.05 -12.07
N SER A 29 -28.50 34.87 -11.54
CA SER A 29 -28.70 34.69 -10.10
C SER A 29 -27.38 34.75 -9.35
N ASP A 30 -27.44 35.33 -8.16
CA ASP A 30 -26.35 35.36 -7.21
C ASP A 30 -26.04 33.96 -6.69
N ARG A 31 -24.75 33.63 -6.66
CA ARG A 31 -24.24 32.36 -6.13
C ARG A 31 -23.22 32.63 -5.04
N TYR A 32 -23.53 32.08 -3.88
CA TYR A 32 -22.71 32.11 -2.68
C TYR A 32 -21.75 30.94 -2.70
N VAL A 33 -20.50 31.19 -2.29
CA VAL A 33 -19.42 30.21 -2.35
C VAL A 33 -18.91 29.93 -0.95
N SER A 34 -19.12 28.69 -0.48
CA SER A 34 -18.54 28.19 0.76
C SER A 34 -17.27 27.40 0.44
N GLU A 35 -16.20 27.69 1.17
CA GLU A 35 -14.90 27.05 0.98
C GLU A 35 -14.48 26.31 2.26
N ALA A 36 -13.93 25.11 2.10
CA ALA A 36 -13.32 24.33 3.17
C ALA A 36 -11.97 23.77 2.71
N ASN A 37 -10.99 23.72 3.61
CA ASN A 37 -9.68 23.15 3.33
C ASN A 37 -9.45 21.94 4.25
N VAL A 38 -9.27 20.78 3.64
CA VAL A 38 -9.09 19.50 4.34
C VAL A 38 -7.67 18.99 4.10
N ILE A 39 -7.06 18.45 5.15
CA ILE A 39 -5.77 17.75 5.07
C ILE A 39 -5.90 16.34 5.60
N ILE A 40 -5.25 15.41 4.91
CA ILE A 40 -5.11 14.03 5.37
C ILE A 40 -3.70 13.91 5.93
N ARG A 41 -3.60 13.96 7.26
CA ARG A 41 -2.35 13.76 7.96
C ARG A 41 -2.22 12.27 8.26
N LYS A 42 -1.07 11.69 7.88
CA LYS A 42 -0.57 10.49 8.53
C LYS A 42 0.39 10.96 9.61
N THR A 43 0.30 10.40 10.80
CA THR A 43 1.33 10.56 11.83
C THR A 43 2.57 9.79 11.39
N ASP A 44 3.21 10.26 10.33
CA ASP A 44 4.59 9.93 9.99
C ASP A 44 5.45 10.77 10.93
N SER A 45 5.50 10.36 12.19
CA SER A 45 6.57 10.77 13.09
C SER A 45 7.88 10.49 12.35
N ALA A 46 8.59 11.57 12.03
CA ALA A 46 9.97 11.64 11.59
C ALA A 46 10.73 10.32 11.83
N ASN A 47 10.84 9.50 10.78
CA ASN A 47 12.04 8.68 10.68
C ASN A 47 13.18 9.68 10.54
N LEU A 48 13.86 9.95 11.67
CA LEU A 48 15.24 10.41 11.64
C LEU A 48 15.94 9.55 10.59
N PRO A 49 16.65 10.14 9.62
CA PRO A 49 17.35 9.37 8.62
C PRO A 49 18.45 8.59 9.34
N SER A 50 18.18 7.31 9.64
CA SER A 50 19.25 6.33 9.73
C SER A 50 19.90 6.31 8.34
N PRO A 51 21.23 6.45 8.25
CA PRO A 51 21.93 6.51 6.97
C PRO A 51 22.03 5.09 6.41
N ASP A 52 20.90 4.54 5.98
CA ASP A 52 20.85 3.25 5.32
C ASP A 52 20.55 3.49 3.84
N LEU A 53 21.37 2.92 2.96
CA LEU A 53 21.35 3.17 1.51
C LEU A 53 20.01 2.76 0.88
N VAL A 54 19.25 1.90 1.56
CA VAL A 54 17.88 1.47 1.21
C VAL A 54 16.85 2.59 1.40
N SER A 55 17.07 3.52 2.33
CA SER A 55 16.18 4.68 2.56
C SER A 55 16.26 5.70 1.41
N LEU A 56 17.41 5.83 0.74
CA LEU A 56 17.58 6.70 -0.43
C LEU A 56 16.83 6.22 -1.68
N LEU A 57 16.57 4.91 -1.81
CA LEU A 57 15.73 4.36 -2.88
C LEU A 57 14.22 4.39 -2.53
N GLY A 58 13.88 4.53 -1.24
CA GLY A 58 12.49 4.60 -0.74
C GLY A 58 11.98 6.01 -0.43
N ALA A 59 12.84 7.02 -0.35
CA ALA A 59 12.48 8.39 0.03
C ALA A 59 11.52 9.10 -0.95
N GLY A 60 11.35 8.58 -2.17
CA GLY A 60 10.32 9.05 -3.10
C GLY A 60 8.90 8.58 -2.77
N ALA A 61 8.74 7.55 -1.92
CA ALA A 61 7.44 6.94 -1.65
C ALA A 61 6.67 7.63 -0.51
N SER A 62 7.33 8.18 0.51
CA SER A 62 6.66 8.75 1.70
C SER A 62 5.89 10.05 1.41
N LEU A 63 6.37 10.90 0.48
CA LEU A 63 5.59 12.06 0.03
C LEU A 63 4.41 11.71 -0.89
N SER A 64 4.38 10.51 -1.47
CA SER A 64 3.33 10.11 -2.42
C SER A 64 2.02 9.64 -1.75
N VAL A 65 2.13 9.20 -0.50
CA VAL A 65 1.06 8.47 0.19
C VAL A 65 -0.07 9.41 0.67
N SER A 66 0.21 10.67 1.03
CA SER A 66 -0.86 11.65 1.35
C SER A 66 -1.61 12.09 0.09
N ARG A 67 -0.92 12.22 -1.05
CA ARG A 67 -1.55 12.63 -2.33
C ARG A 67 -2.58 11.61 -2.80
N ALA A 68 -2.26 10.32 -2.77
CA ALA A 68 -3.18 9.28 -3.23
C ALA A 68 -4.48 9.26 -2.41
N ASP A 69 -4.38 9.35 -1.09
CA ASP A 69 -5.54 9.41 -0.19
C ASP A 69 -6.39 10.67 -0.42
N GLN A 70 -5.75 11.83 -0.69
CA GLN A 70 -6.47 13.08 -0.99
C GLN A 70 -7.18 13.04 -2.34
N LEU A 71 -6.59 12.42 -3.36
CA LEU A 71 -7.23 12.19 -4.65
C LEU A 71 -8.40 11.21 -4.54
N LEU A 72 -8.26 10.18 -3.71
CA LEU A 72 -9.35 9.24 -3.43
C LEU A 72 -10.51 9.95 -2.73
N LEU A 73 -10.23 10.81 -1.75
CA LEU A 73 -11.25 11.66 -1.11
C LEU A 73 -11.94 12.57 -2.14
N ARG A 74 -11.18 13.22 -3.02
CA ARG A 74 -11.74 14.04 -4.11
C ARG A 74 -12.73 13.26 -4.97
N ASP A 75 -12.34 12.08 -5.45
CA ASP A 75 -13.20 11.27 -6.31
C ASP A 75 -14.45 10.79 -5.58
N TYR A 76 -14.35 10.48 -4.27
CA TYR A 76 -15.50 10.18 -3.43
C TYR A 76 -16.44 11.39 -3.28
N LEU A 77 -15.92 12.57 -2.95
CA LEU A 77 -16.72 13.79 -2.80
C LEU A 77 -17.42 14.17 -4.11
N LEU A 78 -16.76 13.97 -5.26
CA LEU A 78 -17.34 14.23 -6.57
C LEU A 78 -18.22 13.08 -7.08
N SER A 79 -18.39 11.98 -6.34
CA SER A 79 -19.11 10.80 -6.80
C SER A 79 -20.63 10.99 -6.86
N LEU A 80 -21.27 10.13 -7.68
CA LEU A 80 -22.73 10.02 -7.76
C LEU A 80 -23.36 9.64 -6.40
N ASP A 81 -22.68 8.81 -5.62
CA ASP A 81 -23.19 8.33 -4.34
C ASP A 81 -23.15 9.44 -3.28
N MET A 82 -22.12 10.28 -3.30
CA MET A 82 -22.10 11.51 -2.49
C MET A 82 -23.24 12.44 -2.89
N LEU A 83 -23.47 12.66 -4.18
CA LEU A 83 -24.62 13.46 -4.64
C LEU A 83 -25.96 12.92 -4.11
N LYS A 84 -26.19 11.61 -4.18
CA LYS A 84 -27.41 10.99 -3.65
C LYS A 84 -27.56 11.20 -2.14
N LYS A 85 -26.47 11.07 -1.37
CA LYS A 85 -26.46 11.32 0.07
C LYS A 85 -26.80 12.78 0.39
N LEU A 86 -26.18 13.73 -0.32
CA LEU A 86 -26.46 15.15 -0.16
C LEU A 86 -27.93 15.47 -0.50
N ASP A 87 -28.42 14.97 -1.62
CA ASP A 87 -29.81 15.19 -2.06
C ASP A 87 -30.82 14.61 -1.06
N ALA A 88 -30.55 13.43 -0.50
CA ALA A 88 -31.40 12.81 0.51
C ALA A 88 -31.48 13.64 1.81
N ARG A 89 -30.43 14.37 2.19
CA ARG A 89 -30.40 15.19 3.42
C ARG A 89 -30.86 16.63 3.22
N LEU A 90 -30.53 17.24 2.07
CA LEU A 90 -30.70 18.67 1.83
C LEU A 90 -31.76 19.00 0.76
N ASP A 91 -32.36 17.99 0.13
CA ASP A 91 -33.34 18.16 -0.98
C ASP A 91 -32.79 19.09 -2.08
N LEU A 92 -31.56 18.80 -2.52
CA LEU A 92 -30.79 19.62 -3.45
C LEU A 92 -31.52 19.82 -4.78
N ARG A 93 -32.22 18.79 -5.27
CA ARG A 93 -33.04 18.92 -6.48
C ARG A 93 -34.07 20.03 -6.35
N LYS A 94 -34.73 20.16 -5.19
CA LYS A 94 -35.72 21.22 -4.98
C LYS A 94 -35.07 22.59 -4.92
N HIS A 95 -33.95 22.72 -4.22
CA HIS A 95 -33.19 23.97 -4.16
C HIS A 95 -32.77 24.44 -5.56
N PHE A 96 -32.06 23.58 -6.31
CA PHE A 96 -31.50 23.96 -7.61
C PHE A 96 -32.53 24.04 -8.75
N SER A 97 -33.70 23.43 -8.63
CA SER A 97 -34.78 23.52 -9.64
C SER A 97 -35.81 24.61 -9.38
N ASN A 98 -35.64 25.42 -8.32
CA ASN A 98 -36.57 26.48 -7.99
C ASN A 98 -36.68 27.52 -9.14
N SER A 99 -37.91 27.86 -9.51
CA SER A 99 -38.21 28.80 -10.61
C SER A 99 -37.84 30.25 -10.31
N SER A 100 -37.54 30.57 -9.05
CA SER A 100 -37.11 31.91 -8.61
C SER A 100 -35.70 32.25 -9.08
N TYR A 101 -34.89 31.23 -9.40
CA TYR A 101 -33.56 31.41 -9.96
C TYR A 101 -33.59 31.44 -11.49
N ASP A 102 -32.55 32.02 -12.06
CA ASP A 102 -32.50 32.31 -13.48
C ASP A 102 -32.56 31.04 -14.33
N ILE A 103 -33.13 31.21 -15.53
CA ILE A 103 -33.43 30.10 -16.42
C ILE A 103 -32.14 29.39 -16.89
N VAL A 104 -30.99 30.05 -16.97
CA VAL A 104 -29.78 29.44 -17.53
C VAL A 104 -29.02 28.63 -16.49
N SER A 105 -28.95 29.13 -15.26
CA SER A 105 -28.16 28.54 -14.19
C SER A 105 -28.91 27.43 -13.49
N ARG A 106 -30.25 27.48 -13.40
CA ARG A 106 -31.08 26.49 -12.68
C ARG A 106 -31.00 25.07 -13.25
N LEU A 107 -31.43 24.09 -12.46
CA LEU A 107 -31.57 22.69 -12.88
C LEU A 107 -32.90 22.48 -13.63
N TRP A 108 -32.85 22.06 -14.89
CA TRP A 108 -34.04 21.88 -15.74
C TRP A 108 -34.61 20.47 -15.67
N PHE A 109 -33.72 19.49 -15.78
CA PHE A 109 -34.07 18.08 -15.79
C PHE A 109 -33.66 17.46 -14.46
N LYS A 110 -34.57 16.68 -13.88
CA LYS A 110 -34.34 15.99 -12.59
C LYS A 110 -33.78 14.59 -12.77
N ASP A 111 -33.46 14.19 -14.00
CA ASP A 111 -32.78 12.93 -14.29
C ASP A 111 -31.41 12.90 -13.62
N ILE A 112 -30.98 11.73 -13.18
CA ILE A 112 -29.80 11.60 -12.32
C ILE A 112 -28.52 12.03 -13.06
N GLU A 113 -28.40 11.77 -14.36
CA GLU A 113 -27.24 12.12 -15.17
C GLU A 113 -27.10 13.63 -15.35
N PHE A 114 -28.22 14.32 -15.61
CA PHE A 114 -28.24 15.78 -15.71
C PHE A 114 -27.97 16.44 -14.36
N PHE A 115 -28.56 15.89 -13.30
CA PHE A 115 -28.34 16.38 -11.95
C PHE A 115 -26.88 16.19 -11.52
N TYR A 116 -26.24 15.08 -11.88
CA TYR A 116 -24.83 14.84 -11.62
C TYR A 116 -23.92 15.82 -12.36
N ARG A 117 -24.17 16.08 -13.65
CA ARG A 117 -23.43 17.12 -14.39
C ARG A 117 -23.61 18.51 -13.78
N PHE A 118 -24.80 18.80 -13.28
CA PHE A 118 -25.08 20.04 -12.59
C PHE A 118 -24.30 20.13 -11.26
N TYR A 119 -24.28 19.05 -10.50
CA TYR A 119 -23.53 18.94 -9.25
C TYR A 119 -22.05 19.24 -9.46
N LEU A 120 -21.42 18.62 -10.47
CA LEU A 120 -20.01 18.87 -10.81
C LEU A 120 -19.71 20.30 -11.27
N ARG A 121 -20.73 21.11 -11.60
CA ARG A 121 -20.58 22.54 -11.90
C ARG A 121 -20.68 23.41 -10.65
N MET A 122 -21.39 22.93 -9.63
CA MET A 122 -21.60 23.65 -8.37
C MET A 122 -20.58 23.27 -7.30
N VAL A 123 -20.06 22.05 -7.34
CA VAL A 123 -19.05 21.55 -6.40
C VAL A 123 -17.76 21.31 -7.15
N ASP A 124 -16.72 21.97 -6.68
CA ASP A 124 -15.36 21.86 -7.17
C ASP A 124 -14.44 21.41 -6.04
N VAL A 125 -13.63 20.39 -6.32
CA VAL A 125 -12.72 19.79 -5.34
C VAL A 125 -11.37 19.65 -6.00
N GLU A 126 -10.42 20.46 -5.57
CA GLU A 126 -9.09 20.59 -6.16
C GLU A 126 -8.01 20.26 -5.14
N TYR A 127 -7.02 19.48 -5.56
CA TYR A 127 -5.81 19.25 -4.78
C TYR A 127 -4.78 20.33 -5.13
N ASP A 128 -4.42 21.13 -4.13
CA ASP A 128 -3.34 22.11 -4.25
C ASP A 128 -2.00 21.44 -3.98
N GLU A 129 -1.24 21.15 -5.05
CA GLU A 129 0.07 20.50 -4.93
C GLU A 129 1.08 21.31 -4.12
N TYR A 130 0.99 22.64 -4.12
CA TYR A 130 1.91 23.52 -3.40
C TYR A 130 1.59 23.58 -1.91
N ALA A 131 0.31 23.69 -1.56
CA ALA A 131 -0.14 23.75 -0.17
C ALA A 131 -0.32 22.37 0.48
N GLY A 132 -0.43 21.30 -0.32
CA GLY A 132 -0.69 19.94 0.15
C GLY A 132 -2.08 19.76 0.77
N VAL A 133 -3.05 20.57 0.35
CA VAL A 133 -4.42 20.59 0.88
C VAL A 133 -5.45 20.29 -0.19
N LEU A 134 -6.56 19.67 0.21
CA LEU A 134 -7.73 19.51 -0.64
C LEU A 134 -8.68 20.68 -0.39
N ARG A 135 -8.89 21.51 -1.41
CA ARG A 135 -9.79 22.66 -1.38
C ARG A 135 -11.15 22.25 -1.92
N ILE A 136 -12.17 22.38 -1.10
CA ILE A 136 -13.56 22.09 -1.44
C ILE A 136 -14.28 23.42 -1.59
N LYS A 137 -14.83 23.68 -2.77
CA LYS A 137 -15.61 24.87 -3.07
C LYS A 137 -17.01 24.48 -3.50
N VAL A 138 -18.00 25.04 -2.81
CA VAL A 138 -19.40 24.75 -3.07
C VAL A 138 -20.14 26.03 -3.39
N GLN A 139 -20.86 26.01 -4.50
CA GLN A 139 -21.70 27.10 -4.96
C GLN A 139 -23.17 26.75 -4.74
N ALA A 140 -23.93 27.65 -4.12
CA ALA A 140 -25.38 27.56 -4.05
C ALA A 140 -26.02 28.94 -4.22
N TYR A 141 -27.33 28.98 -4.43
CA TYR A 141 -28.04 30.25 -4.61
C TYR A 141 -28.37 30.96 -3.29
N ASP A 142 -28.06 30.32 -2.17
CA ASP A 142 -28.32 30.79 -0.82
C ASP A 142 -27.09 30.51 0.08
N GLN A 143 -26.86 31.38 1.06
CA GLN A 143 -25.71 31.33 1.97
C GLN A 143 -25.73 30.06 2.82
N ASP A 144 -26.89 29.78 3.45
CA ASP A 144 -27.05 28.64 4.34
C ASP A 144 -26.92 27.35 3.55
N THR A 145 -27.52 27.30 2.36
CA THR A 145 -27.42 26.10 1.51
C THR A 145 -25.98 25.81 1.06
N ALA A 146 -25.21 26.83 0.68
CA ALA A 146 -23.81 26.65 0.30
C ALA A 146 -22.98 26.11 1.48
N TYR A 147 -23.19 26.68 2.66
CA TYR A 147 -22.52 26.26 3.90
C TYR A 147 -22.90 24.84 4.30
N GLU A 148 -24.19 24.48 4.28
CA GLU A 148 -24.70 23.17 4.66
C GLU A 148 -24.17 22.06 3.74
N ILE A 149 -24.11 22.31 2.43
CA ILE A 149 -23.52 21.35 1.48
C ILE A 149 -22.03 21.16 1.77
N ALA A 150 -21.26 22.24 1.94
CA ALA A 150 -19.83 22.15 2.23
C ALA A 150 -19.57 21.43 3.57
N ARG A 151 -20.37 21.72 4.61
CA ARG A 151 -20.31 21.03 5.90
C ARG A 151 -20.58 19.55 5.78
N LEU A 152 -21.62 19.18 5.03
CA LEU A 152 -21.98 17.78 4.84
C LEU A 152 -20.95 17.02 4.00
N LEU A 153 -20.36 17.67 2.98
CA LEU A 153 -19.25 17.10 2.21
C LEU A 153 -18.02 16.82 3.06
N VAL A 154 -17.62 17.78 3.90
CA VAL A 154 -16.49 17.58 4.82
C VAL A 154 -16.79 16.42 5.77
N ALA A 155 -17.94 16.43 6.45
CA ALA A 155 -18.30 15.39 7.41
C ALA A 155 -18.37 13.98 6.76
N GLU A 156 -19.06 13.84 5.64
CA GLU A 156 -19.18 12.53 4.96
C GLU A 156 -17.86 12.08 4.34
N GLY A 157 -16.98 13.01 3.98
CA GLY A 157 -15.61 12.74 3.56
C GLY A 157 -14.71 12.25 4.70
N GLU A 158 -14.82 12.87 5.88
CA GLU A 158 -14.13 12.41 7.09
C GLU A 158 -14.56 11.01 7.48
N ASP A 159 -15.87 10.77 7.56
CA ASP A 159 -16.44 9.46 7.90
C ASP A 159 -15.98 8.37 6.93
N TYR A 160 -16.02 8.65 5.62
CA TYR A 160 -15.58 7.71 4.59
C TYR A 160 -14.09 7.35 4.70
N MET A 161 -13.22 8.35 4.90
CA MET A 161 -11.78 8.12 5.02
C MET A 161 -11.41 7.40 6.32
N ASN A 162 -12.13 7.67 7.41
CA ASN A 162 -11.98 6.95 8.67
C ASN A 162 -12.41 5.50 8.53
N GLU A 163 -13.58 5.24 7.94
CA GLU A 163 -14.07 3.88 7.68
C GLU A 163 -13.11 3.10 6.77
N LEU A 164 -12.65 3.72 5.67
CA LEU A 164 -11.65 3.12 4.79
C LEU A 164 -10.35 2.81 5.54
N GLY A 165 -9.90 3.71 6.42
CA GLY A 165 -8.74 3.50 7.29
C GLY A 165 -8.91 2.28 8.20
N HIS A 166 -10.06 2.15 8.86
CA HIS A 166 -10.41 1.02 9.70
C HIS A 166 -10.44 -0.30 8.92
N GLN A 167 -11.13 -0.34 7.77
CA GLN A 167 -11.23 -1.54 6.95
C GLN A 167 -9.86 -2.00 6.44
N MET A 168 -9.00 -1.07 6.00
CA MET A 168 -7.64 -1.40 5.55
C MET A 168 -6.76 -1.90 6.69
N ALA A 169 -6.85 -1.30 7.88
CA ALA A 169 -6.15 -1.75 9.07
C ALA A 169 -6.59 -3.16 9.47
N GLU A 170 -7.90 -3.41 9.53
CA GLU A 170 -8.45 -4.73 9.87
C GLU A 170 -8.03 -5.80 8.85
N ALA A 171 -8.12 -5.51 7.56
CA ALA A 171 -7.69 -6.42 6.50
C ALA A 171 -6.20 -6.75 6.60
N GLN A 172 -5.35 -5.75 6.86
CA GLN A 172 -3.91 -5.93 7.01
C GLN A 172 -3.56 -6.80 8.22
N ILE A 173 -4.19 -6.56 9.38
CA ILE A 173 -3.98 -7.36 10.59
C ILE A 173 -4.53 -8.78 10.41
N GLY A 174 -5.70 -8.93 9.79
CA GLY A 174 -6.27 -10.23 9.47
C GLY A 174 -5.35 -11.06 8.58
N PHE A 175 -4.80 -10.45 7.51
CA PHE A 175 -3.83 -11.10 6.64
C PHE A 175 -2.57 -11.54 7.40
N LEU A 176 -1.96 -10.65 8.19
CA LEU A 176 -0.74 -10.94 8.95
C LEU A 176 -0.97 -12.03 10.01
N THR A 177 -2.12 -12.03 10.67
CA THR A 177 -2.51 -13.05 11.65
C THR A 177 -2.55 -14.43 11.00
N VAL A 178 -3.19 -14.55 9.83
CA VAL A 178 -3.23 -15.81 9.06
C VAL A 178 -1.83 -16.26 8.63
N GLN A 179 -0.91 -15.34 8.31
CA GLN A 179 0.47 -15.70 7.98
C GLN A 179 1.23 -16.25 9.20
N VAL A 180 1.03 -15.64 10.38
CA VAL A 180 1.61 -16.12 11.64
C VAL A 180 1.10 -17.51 11.97
N GLU A 181 -0.21 -17.76 11.87
CA GLU A 181 -0.82 -19.07 12.11
C GLU A 181 -0.25 -20.14 11.16
N LYS A 182 -0.15 -19.84 9.87
CA LYS A 182 0.46 -20.76 8.88
C LYS A 182 1.93 -21.03 9.17
N ALA A 183 2.69 -20.02 9.57
CA ALA A 183 4.10 -20.20 9.94
C ALA A 183 4.26 -21.04 11.21
N GLN A 184 3.40 -20.80 12.21
CA GLN A 184 3.33 -21.59 13.44
C GLN A 184 3.01 -23.06 13.14
N GLU A 185 2.01 -23.33 12.30
CA GLU A 185 1.63 -24.70 11.94
C GLU A 185 2.80 -25.43 11.25
N ARG A 186 3.49 -24.77 10.31
CA ARG A 186 4.68 -25.32 9.64
C ARG A 186 5.80 -25.63 10.62
N PHE A 187 6.06 -24.73 11.57
CA PHE A 187 7.04 -24.97 12.63
C PHE A 187 6.66 -26.18 13.48
N GLN A 188 5.41 -26.27 13.93
CA GLN A 188 4.93 -27.41 14.71
C GLN A 188 5.04 -28.73 13.93
N GLN A 189 4.68 -28.74 12.65
CA GLN A 189 4.81 -29.92 11.78
C GLN A 189 6.28 -30.35 11.64
N ALA A 190 7.20 -29.40 11.41
CA ALA A 190 8.63 -29.69 11.33
C ALA A 190 9.18 -30.24 12.65
N SER A 191 8.82 -29.63 13.79
CA SER A 191 9.22 -30.09 15.11
C SER A 191 8.69 -31.49 15.41
N GLN A 192 7.43 -31.78 15.07
CA GLN A 192 6.85 -33.10 15.22
C GLN A 192 7.52 -34.14 14.33
N ALA A 193 7.89 -33.79 13.09
CA ALA A 193 8.61 -34.69 12.19
C ALA A 193 10.00 -35.04 12.76
N LEU A 194 10.73 -34.06 13.31
CA LEU A 194 12.00 -34.29 13.99
C LEU A 194 11.83 -35.20 15.22
N LEU A 195 10.83 -34.95 16.05
CA LEU A 195 10.54 -35.77 17.24
C LEU A 195 10.15 -37.20 16.88
N LYS A 196 9.30 -37.40 15.87
CA LYS A 196 8.95 -38.73 15.35
C LYS A 196 10.18 -39.48 14.88
N TYR A 197 11.06 -38.81 14.14
CA TYR A 197 12.31 -39.39 13.67
C TYR A 197 13.24 -39.81 14.83
N GLN A 198 13.38 -38.95 15.86
CA GLN A 198 14.16 -39.27 17.06
C GLN A 198 13.59 -40.51 17.80
N ASN A 199 12.26 -40.57 17.94
CA ASN A 199 11.58 -41.69 18.58
C ASN A 199 11.73 -43.01 17.79
N GLU A 200 11.58 -42.97 16.47
CA GLU A 200 11.74 -44.15 15.60
C GLU A 200 13.17 -44.71 15.61
N LYS A 201 14.17 -43.82 15.70
CA LYS A 201 15.57 -44.22 15.75
C LYS A 201 16.05 -44.54 17.17
N GLY A 202 15.30 -44.18 18.20
CA GLY A 202 15.70 -44.35 19.61
C GLY A 202 16.94 -43.53 19.99
N LEU A 203 17.25 -42.49 19.21
CA LEU A 203 18.46 -41.69 19.35
C LEU A 203 18.07 -40.21 19.44
N LEU A 204 18.45 -39.55 20.54
CA LEU A 204 18.22 -38.12 20.74
C LEU A 204 19.04 -37.27 19.75
N SER A 205 20.26 -37.72 19.43
CA SER A 205 21.17 -37.07 18.50
C SER A 205 22.06 -38.11 17.81
N PRO A 206 21.76 -38.52 16.56
CA PRO A 206 22.59 -39.44 15.80
C PRO A 206 24.02 -38.94 15.59
N THR A 207 24.22 -37.61 15.52
CA THR A 207 25.55 -36.98 15.42
C THR A 207 26.35 -37.21 16.70
N ALA A 208 25.77 -36.94 17.87
CA ALA A 208 26.45 -37.17 19.15
C ALA A 208 26.77 -38.67 19.35
N THR A 209 25.89 -39.56 18.90
CA THR A 209 26.15 -41.01 18.93
C THR A 209 27.30 -41.40 18.00
N ALA A 210 27.35 -40.87 16.77
CA ALA A 210 28.45 -41.13 15.84
C ALA A 210 29.79 -40.58 16.37
N GLU A 211 29.80 -39.38 16.95
CA GLU A 211 30.98 -38.79 17.60
C GLU A 211 31.47 -39.64 18.77
N SER A 212 30.56 -40.14 19.61
CA SER A 212 30.92 -41.02 20.73
C SER A 212 31.54 -42.34 20.26
N ILE A 213 30.96 -43.00 19.24
CA ILE A 213 31.51 -44.25 18.70
C ILE A 213 32.89 -43.99 18.04
N ASN A 214 33.04 -42.90 17.29
CA ASN A 214 34.33 -42.53 16.70
C ASN A 214 35.40 -42.25 17.78
N ALA A 215 35.03 -41.63 18.90
CA ALA A 215 35.95 -41.42 20.02
C ALA A 215 36.41 -42.74 20.66
N ILE A 216 35.49 -43.71 20.80
CA ILE A 216 35.82 -45.06 21.29
C ILE A 216 36.76 -45.77 20.31
N VAL A 217 36.45 -45.74 19.00
CA VAL A 217 37.29 -46.33 17.96
C VAL A 217 38.68 -45.72 17.96
N ALA A 218 38.81 -44.39 18.05
CA ALA A 218 40.10 -43.71 18.13
C ALA A 218 40.92 -44.14 19.38
N SER A 219 40.24 -44.33 20.52
CA SER A 219 40.88 -44.84 21.74
C SER A 219 41.41 -46.27 21.56
N LEU A 220 40.60 -47.16 20.97
CA LEU A 220 41.00 -48.55 20.67
C LEU A 220 42.13 -48.62 19.64
N GLU A 221 42.11 -47.77 18.61
CA GLU A 221 43.20 -47.66 17.63
C GLU A 221 44.51 -47.20 18.30
N GLY A 222 44.44 -46.28 19.27
CA GLY A 222 45.57 -45.91 20.12
C GLY A 222 46.12 -47.07 20.96
N GLN A 223 45.25 -47.87 21.58
CA GLN A 223 45.65 -49.07 22.33
C GLN A 223 46.30 -50.12 21.41
N ARG A 224 45.72 -50.35 20.23
CA ARG A 224 46.27 -51.24 19.23
C ARG A 224 47.67 -50.82 18.79
N ALA A 225 47.87 -49.53 18.52
CA ALA A 225 49.18 -49.00 18.15
C ALA A 225 50.23 -49.25 19.25
N GLN A 226 49.87 -49.04 20.52
CA GLN A 226 50.76 -49.34 21.66
C GLN A 226 51.13 -50.82 21.74
N LEU A 227 50.15 -51.73 21.62
CA LEU A 227 50.40 -53.18 21.62
C LEU A 227 51.28 -53.62 20.44
N GLN A 228 51.09 -53.02 19.27
CA GLN A 228 51.93 -53.27 18.08
C GLN A 228 53.36 -52.77 18.28
N THR A 229 53.56 -51.59 18.88
CA THR A 229 54.89 -51.09 19.25
C THR A 229 55.57 -52.01 20.26
N GLN A 230 54.85 -52.48 21.28
CA GLN A 230 55.38 -53.45 22.26
C GLN A 230 55.81 -54.75 21.58
N LEU A 231 54.98 -55.30 20.68
CA LEU A 231 55.31 -56.50 19.90
C LEU A 231 56.54 -56.28 19.02
N ALA A 232 56.67 -55.11 18.38
CA ALA A 232 57.79 -54.77 17.50
C ALA A 232 59.11 -54.54 18.27
N SER A 233 59.02 -54.15 19.55
CA SER A 233 60.19 -53.93 20.42
C SER A 233 60.84 -55.24 20.92
N LEU A 234 60.15 -56.38 20.77
CA LEU A 234 60.69 -57.68 21.18
C LEU A 234 61.87 -58.11 20.28
N PRO A 235 62.93 -58.71 20.87
CA PRO A 235 64.08 -59.22 20.12
C PRO A 235 63.69 -60.18 19.00
N LYS A 236 64.22 -59.96 17.78
CA LYS A 236 63.98 -60.83 16.61
C LYS A 236 64.51 -62.27 16.76
N THR A 237 65.30 -62.52 17.80
CA THR A 237 65.84 -63.84 18.17
C THR A 237 64.85 -64.73 18.92
N LEU A 238 63.72 -64.17 19.39
CA LEU A 238 62.67 -64.94 20.05
C LEU A 238 61.91 -65.81 19.04
N GLU A 239 61.69 -67.07 19.40
CA GLU A 239 60.86 -67.98 18.61
C GLU A 239 59.42 -67.47 18.53
N ARG A 240 58.74 -67.71 17.39
CA ARG A 240 57.36 -67.24 17.16
C ARG A 240 56.34 -67.76 18.18
N SER A 241 56.65 -68.88 18.85
CA SER A 241 55.87 -69.54 19.89
C SER A 241 56.11 -68.97 21.30
N HIS A 242 56.96 -67.96 21.46
CA HIS A 242 57.27 -67.41 22.78
C HIS A 242 56.00 -66.85 23.47
N PRO A 243 55.75 -67.17 24.76
CA PRO A 243 54.51 -66.78 25.45
C PRO A 243 54.15 -65.29 25.36
N ASN A 244 55.14 -64.39 25.49
CA ASN A 244 54.93 -62.94 25.37
C ASN A 244 54.48 -62.50 23.96
N ILE A 245 54.95 -63.16 22.90
CA ILE A 245 54.53 -62.88 21.52
C ILE A 245 53.08 -63.33 21.32
N LEU A 246 52.73 -64.52 21.82
CA LEU A 246 51.37 -65.05 21.72
C LEU A 246 50.36 -64.19 22.50
N MET A 247 50.72 -63.75 23.71
CA MET A 247 49.88 -62.88 24.54
C MET A 247 49.61 -61.53 23.85
N LEU A 248 50.64 -60.86 23.33
CA LEU A 248 50.49 -59.59 22.61
C LEU A 248 49.66 -59.75 21.33
N ARG A 249 49.85 -60.85 20.59
CA ARG A 249 49.02 -61.15 19.42
C ARG A 249 47.56 -61.37 19.78
N GLN A 250 47.26 -62.12 20.85
CA GLN A 250 45.89 -62.30 21.32
C GLN A 250 45.25 -60.98 21.78
N ALA A 251 46.02 -60.11 22.44
CA ALA A 251 45.55 -58.78 22.83
C ALA A 251 45.25 -57.89 21.60
N ILE A 252 46.12 -57.90 20.59
CA ILE A 252 45.88 -57.19 19.32
C ILE A 252 44.63 -57.74 18.63
N ASP A 253 44.48 -59.07 18.52
CA ASP A 253 43.30 -59.70 17.92
C ASP A 253 42.01 -59.34 18.67
N ALA A 254 42.05 -59.22 20.00
CA ALA A 254 40.90 -58.81 20.80
C ALA A 254 40.51 -57.35 20.54
N VAL A 255 41.51 -56.44 20.52
CA VAL A 255 41.28 -55.03 20.19
C VAL A 255 40.81 -54.86 18.75
N ASP A 256 41.35 -55.64 17.79
CA ASP A 256 40.92 -55.62 16.39
C ASP A 256 39.47 -56.06 16.23
N ARG A 257 39.03 -57.09 16.95
CA ARG A 257 37.61 -57.48 16.99
C ARG A 257 36.74 -56.37 17.55
N GLN A 258 37.16 -55.74 18.64
CA GLN A 258 36.38 -54.66 19.25
C GLN A 258 36.30 -53.42 18.37
N ILE A 259 37.39 -53.06 17.65
CA ILE A 259 37.36 -52.00 16.63
C ILE A 259 36.39 -52.37 15.51
N ALA A 260 36.41 -53.62 15.03
CA ALA A 260 35.49 -54.09 14.00
C ALA A 260 34.03 -54.02 14.47
N ASP A 261 33.74 -54.42 15.71
CA ASP A 261 32.41 -54.37 16.30
C ASP A 261 31.90 -52.93 16.45
N GLU A 262 32.73 -52.01 16.95
CA GLU A 262 32.35 -50.58 17.06
C GLU A 262 32.19 -49.91 15.69
N LYS A 263 33.08 -50.20 14.72
CA LYS A 263 32.92 -49.71 13.34
C LYS A 263 31.68 -50.31 12.66
N ALA A 264 31.31 -51.56 12.97
CA ALA A 264 30.08 -52.17 12.47
C ALA A 264 28.83 -51.50 13.03
N LYS A 265 28.86 -50.93 14.25
CA LYS A 265 27.77 -50.10 14.78
C LYS A 265 27.56 -48.80 14.00
N LEU A 266 28.60 -48.24 13.37
CA LEU A 266 28.48 -47.10 12.46
C LEU A 266 27.88 -47.50 11.09
N ALA A 267 28.05 -48.76 10.69
CA ALA A 267 27.78 -49.26 9.34
C ALA A 267 26.73 -50.39 9.29
N THR A 268 25.84 -50.51 10.28
CA THR A 268 25.06 -51.73 10.59
C THR A 268 24.46 -52.51 9.39
N PRO A 269 24.45 -53.86 9.42
CA PRO A 269 23.93 -54.72 8.34
C PRO A 269 22.39 -54.85 8.24
N SER A 270 21.62 -54.24 9.14
CA SER A 270 20.17 -54.52 9.30
C SER A 270 19.27 -53.27 9.27
N GLY A 271 19.82 -52.10 8.90
CA GLY A 271 19.09 -50.83 8.81
C GLY A 271 19.87 -49.78 8.02
N SER A 272 19.29 -48.59 7.79
CA SER A 272 19.97 -47.50 7.09
C SER A 272 21.28 -47.11 7.81
N PRO A 273 22.39 -46.89 7.09
CA PRO A 273 23.69 -46.57 7.70
C PRO A 273 23.59 -45.35 8.61
N LEU A 274 24.39 -45.30 9.70
CA LEU A 274 24.33 -44.19 10.67
C LEU A 274 24.56 -42.84 9.97
N ASN A 275 25.39 -42.79 8.93
CA ASN A 275 25.58 -41.62 8.08
C ASN A 275 24.27 -41.13 7.43
N ALA A 276 23.46 -42.02 6.87
CA ALA A 276 22.15 -41.66 6.32
C ALA A 276 21.20 -41.16 7.43
N SER A 277 21.34 -41.72 8.63
CA SER A 277 20.55 -41.29 9.78
C SER A 277 20.96 -39.90 10.31
N VAL A 278 22.26 -39.57 10.25
CA VAL A 278 22.81 -38.25 10.55
C VAL A 278 22.37 -37.23 9.52
N GLU A 279 22.44 -37.56 8.22
CA GLU A 279 22.01 -36.67 7.15
C GLU A 279 20.51 -36.33 7.25
N ALA A 280 19.66 -37.35 7.46
CA ALA A 280 18.23 -37.16 7.64
C ALA A 280 17.90 -36.32 8.89
N PHE A 281 18.61 -36.57 9.99
CA PHE A 281 18.47 -35.76 11.21
C PHE A 281 18.85 -34.30 10.97
N GLN A 282 20.00 -34.04 10.34
CA GLN A 282 20.48 -32.69 10.06
C GLN A 282 19.51 -31.94 9.14
N ARG A 283 18.94 -32.63 8.14
CA ARG A 283 17.90 -32.07 7.28
C ARG A 283 16.65 -31.65 8.05
N LEU A 284 16.15 -32.52 8.93
CA LEU A 284 14.98 -32.22 9.77
C LEU A 284 15.28 -31.08 10.76
N GLN A 285 16.48 -31.06 11.35
CA GLN A 285 16.92 -30.00 12.25
C GLN A 285 17.01 -28.63 11.53
N MET A 286 17.59 -28.61 10.33
CA MET A 286 17.62 -27.40 9.49
C MET A 286 16.20 -26.95 9.12
N GLN A 287 15.30 -27.88 8.82
CA GLN A 287 13.90 -27.56 8.54
C GLN A 287 13.21 -26.92 9.73
N VAL A 288 13.41 -27.45 10.95
CA VAL A 288 12.89 -26.85 12.19
C VAL A 288 13.42 -25.43 12.36
N SER A 289 14.74 -25.24 12.29
CA SER A 289 15.37 -23.92 12.41
C SER A 289 14.82 -22.93 11.38
N PHE A 290 14.70 -23.36 10.12
CA PHE A 290 14.17 -22.53 9.04
C PHE A 290 12.70 -22.13 9.32
N THR A 291 11.85 -23.07 9.73
CA THR A 291 10.46 -22.76 10.07
C THR A 291 10.32 -21.91 11.33
N GLU A 292 11.24 -22.03 12.29
CA GLU A 292 11.30 -21.18 13.48
C GLU A 292 11.63 -19.73 13.09
N ASP A 293 12.62 -19.53 12.23
CA ASP A 293 13.01 -18.20 11.75
C ASP A 293 11.88 -17.56 10.92
N LEU A 294 11.18 -18.35 10.10
CA LEU A 294 9.98 -17.90 9.40
C LEU A 294 8.87 -17.47 10.37
N TYR A 295 8.63 -18.25 11.42
CA TYR A 295 7.63 -17.91 12.44
C TYR A 295 8.00 -16.63 13.20
N LYS A 296 9.26 -16.48 13.62
CA LYS A 296 9.78 -15.25 14.24
C LYS A 296 9.62 -14.04 13.31
N SER A 297 9.95 -14.20 12.03
CA SER A 297 9.81 -13.14 11.03
C SER A 297 8.33 -12.74 10.84
N ALA A 298 7.41 -13.71 10.79
CA ALA A 298 5.98 -13.45 10.68
C ALA A 298 5.45 -12.70 11.92
N LEU A 299 5.88 -13.07 13.14
CA LEU A 299 5.52 -12.37 14.37
C LEU A 299 6.00 -10.91 14.37
N LEU A 300 7.25 -10.66 13.96
CA LEU A 300 7.78 -9.30 13.81
C LEU A 300 6.97 -8.51 12.77
N GLY A 301 6.56 -9.15 11.67
CA GLY A 301 5.67 -8.57 10.67
C GLY A 301 4.31 -8.19 11.25
N LEU A 302 3.71 -9.03 12.09
CA LEU A 302 2.44 -8.76 12.77
C LEU A 302 2.56 -7.58 13.74
N GLU A 303 3.60 -7.53 14.57
CA GLU A 303 3.82 -6.42 15.49
C GLU A 303 4.07 -5.10 14.76
N LYS A 304 4.85 -5.13 13.67
CA LYS A 304 5.00 -3.97 12.81
C LYS A 304 3.66 -3.54 12.19
N GLY A 305 2.89 -4.50 11.67
CA GLY A 305 1.57 -4.23 11.10
C GLY A 305 0.58 -3.65 12.11
N ARG A 306 0.62 -4.08 13.38
CA ARG A 306 -0.17 -3.49 14.49
C ARG A 306 0.18 -2.03 14.70
N ASN A 307 1.48 -1.72 14.77
CA ASN A 307 1.95 -0.35 14.91
C ASN A 307 1.57 0.52 13.71
N ASP A 308 1.73 0.00 12.49
CA ASP A 308 1.36 0.71 11.27
C ASP A 308 -0.17 0.94 11.18
N SER A 309 -0.97 -0.05 11.62
CA SER A 309 -2.43 0.05 11.66
C SER A 309 -2.92 1.11 12.64
N LEU A 310 -2.30 1.23 13.82
CA LEU A 310 -2.61 2.31 14.77
C LEU A 310 -2.41 3.70 14.13
N ARG A 311 -1.36 3.87 13.32
CA ARG A 311 -1.11 5.13 12.60
C ARG A 311 -2.14 5.40 11.50
N LEU A 312 -2.72 4.35 10.90
CA LEU A 312 -3.76 4.52 9.89
C LEU A 312 -5.09 5.03 10.46
N LEU A 313 -5.30 4.98 11.78
CA LEU A 313 -6.54 5.42 12.42
C LEU A 313 -6.58 6.92 12.74
N GLU A 314 -5.45 7.64 12.69
CA GLU A 314 -5.37 9.07 13.00
C GLU A 314 -5.54 9.97 11.75
N LYS A 315 -6.54 9.71 10.89
CA LYS A 315 -6.40 10.02 9.44
C LYS A 315 -7.01 11.30 8.88
N VAL A 316 -7.94 11.99 9.53
CA VAL A 316 -8.49 13.22 8.92
C VAL A 316 -8.57 14.35 9.94
N SER A 317 -8.06 15.52 9.54
CA SER A 317 -8.13 16.73 10.33
C SER A 317 -8.57 17.86 9.40
N VAL A 318 -9.75 18.43 9.66
CA VAL A 318 -10.19 19.66 9.00
C VAL A 318 -9.22 20.78 9.35
N LEU A 319 -8.51 21.33 8.36
CA LEU A 319 -7.63 22.47 8.57
C LEU A 319 -8.44 23.77 8.68
N GLN A 320 -9.48 23.90 7.84
CA GLN A 320 -10.41 25.02 7.86
C GLN A 320 -11.83 24.52 7.64
N SER A 321 -12.69 24.77 8.63
CA SER A 321 -14.13 24.47 8.53
C SER A 321 -14.78 25.30 7.42
N PRO A 322 -15.90 24.80 6.84
CA PRO A 322 -16.63 25.53 5.80
C PRO A 322 -16.95 26.96 6.22
N THR A 323 -16.75 27.91 5.30
CA THR A 323 -17.07 29.32 5.53
C THR A 323 -18.55 29.60 5.26
N LEU A 324 -19.19 30.39 6.10
CA LEU A 324 -20.50 30.96 5.78
C LEU A 324 -20.30 32.14 4.82
N PRO A 325 -20.83 32.11 3.58
CA PRO A 325 -20.53 33.15 2.60
C PRO A 325 -21.27 34.45 2.92
N GLU A 326 -20.57 35.57 3.06
CA GLU A 326 -21.21 36.86 3.38
C GLU A 326 -21.77 37.57 2.14
N TYR A 327 -21.17 37.35 0.96
CA TYR A 327 -21.57 37.99 -0.30
C TYR A 327 -21.48 37.01 -1.48
N PRO A 328 -22.26 37.24 -2.56
CA PRO A 328 -22.21 36.38 -3.73
C PRO A 328 -20.91 36.62 -4.52
N MET A 329 -20.08 35.58 -4.61
CA MET A 329 -18.82 35.64 -5.37
C MET A 329 -19.02 35.34 -6.85
N GLU A 330 -20.07 34.60 -7.19
CA GLU A 330 -20.33 34.15 -8.55
C GLU A 330 -21.75 34.54 -9.01
N PRO A 331 -21.97 34.75 -10.32
CA PRO A 331 -20.95 34.90 -11.36
C PRO A 331 -20.14 36.18 -11.18
N ARG A 332 -18.85 36.18 -11.57
CA ARG A 332 -18.03 37.40 -11.63
C ARG A 332 -18.56 38.37 -12.70
N ARG A 333 -19.66 39.09 -12.39
CA ARG A 333 -20.48 39.85 -13.35
C ARG A 333 -19.65 40.83 -14.19
N VAL A 334 -18.83 41.66 -13.54
CA VAL A 334 -17.99 42.66 -14.23
C VAL A 334 -16.98 41.98 -15.16
N TYR A 335 -16.30 40.95 -14.68
CA TYR A 335 -15.35 40.19 -15.48
C TYR A 335 -16.03 39.55 -16.70
N ASN A 336 -17.15 38.86 -16.49
CA ASN A 336 -17.90 38.20 -17.57
C ASN A 336 -18.45 39.20 -18.60
N ILE A 337 -18.94 40.35 -18.15
CA ILE A 337 -19.41 41.44 -19.03
C ILE A 337 -18.27 41.94 -19.91
N VAL A 338 -17.12 42.29 -19.31
CA VAL A 338 -15.95 42.81 -20.03
C VAL A 338 -15.43 41.79 -21.02
N VAL A 339 -15.24 40.54 -20.60
CA VAL A 339 -14.77 39.46 -21.48
C VAL A 339 -15.73 39.21 -22.64
N THR A 340 -17.04 39.18 -22.38
CA THR A 340 -18.05 38.99 -23.43
C THR A 340 -18.01 40.13 -24.47
N LEU A 341 -17.89 41.39 -24.01
CA LEU A 341 -17.78 42.54 -24.92
C LEU A 341 -16.49 42.50 -25.74
N LEU A 342 -15.36 42.15 -25.12
CA LEU A 342 -14.09 41.99 -25.83
C LEU A 342 -14.17 40.90 -26.90
N ILE A 343 -14.75 39.74 -26.58
CA ILE A 343 -14.97 38.65 -27.54
C ILE A 343 -15.87 39.13 -28.70
N ALA A 344 -16.97 39.81 -28.39
CA ALA A 344 -17.87 40.33 -29.42
C ALA A 344 -17.16 41.33 -30.35
N LEU A 345 -16.26 42.17 -29.81
CA LEU A 345 -15.43 43.10 -30.58
C LEU A 345 -14.40 42.37 -31.45
N VAL A 346 -13.74 41.34 -30.94
CA VAL A 346 -12.79 40.52 -31.72
C VAL A 346 -13.50 39.79 -32.86
N VAL A 347 -14.67 39.21 -32.60
CA VAL A 347 -15.49 38.57 -33.64
C VAL A 347 -15.96 39.60 -34.68
N ALA A 348 -16.40 40.78 -34.23
CA ALA A 348 -16.77 41.86 -35.14
C ALA A 348 -15.57 42.34 -36.00
N GLY A 349 -14.38 42.46 -35.40
CA GLY A 349 -13.15 42.87 -36.08
C GLY A 349 -12.67 41.84 -37.10
N THR A 350 -12.70 40.55 -36.75
CA THR A 350 -12.34 39.47 -37.68
C THR A 350 -13.31 39.38 -38.86
N LEU A 351 -14.63 39.52 -38.62
CA LEU A 351 -15.63 39.59 -39.69
C LEU A 351 -15.41 40.81 -40.61
N ASN A 352 -14.98 41.94 -40.06
CA ASN A 352 -14.65 43.15 -40.82
C ASN A 352 -13.39 42.95 -41.69
N LEU A 353 -12.34 42.33 -41.15
CA LEU A 353 -11.14 41.97 -41.93
C LEU A 353 -11.48 41.00 -43.06
N LEU A 354 -12.32 40.00 -42.80
CA LEU A 354 -12.79 39.07 -43.84
C LEU A 354 -13.61 39.78 -44.92
N GLU A 355 -14.49 40.72 -44.54
CA GLU A 355 -15.19 41.57 -45.51
C GLU A 355 -14.21 42.34 -46.40
N SER A 356 -13.17 42.93 -45.80
CA SER A 356 -12.14 43.68 -46.53
C SER A 356 -11.35 42.79 -47.50
N ILE A 357 -10.94 41.58 -47.10
CA ILE A 357 -10.20 40.64 -47.96
C ILE A 357 -11.06 40.19 -49.14
N VAL A 358 -12.35 39.91 -48.88
CA VAL A 358 -13.30 39.50 -49.92
C VAL A 358 -13.56 40.64 -50.91
N LEU A 359 -13.62 41.89 -50.44
CA LEU A 359 -13.76 43.05 -51.31
C LEU A 359 -12.51 43.26 -52.19
N ASP A 360 -11.32 43.15 -51.60
CA ASP A 360 -10.03 43.35 -52.29
C ASP A 360 -9.71 42.27 -53.37
N HIS A 361 -10.35 41.10 -53.29
CA HIS A 361 -10.24 40.03 -54.31
C HIS A 361 -11.37 40.04 -55.36
N VAL A 362 -12.42 40.85 -55.14
CA VAL A 362 -13.60 40.93 -56.03
C VAL A 362 -13.55 42.16 -56.94
N ASP A 363 -12.81 43.20 -56.55
CA ASP A 363 -12.34 44.29 -57.42
C ASP A 363 -11.11 43.84 -58.22
#